data_AF-A0A7X5XW42-F1
#
_entry.id   AF-A0A7X5XW42-F1
#
_cell.length_a   1.000
_cell.length_b   1.000
_cell.length_c   1.000
_cell.angle_alpha   90.00
_cell.angle_beta   90.00
_cell.angle_gamma   90.00
#
_symmetry.space_group_name_H-M   'P 1'
#
loop_
_entity.id
_entity.type
_entity.pdbx_description
1 polymer ?
#
loop_
_entity_poly.entity_id
_entity_poly.type
_entity_poly.pdbx_seq_one_letter_code
_entity_poly.pdbx_strand_id
1 'polypeptide(L)'
;MEKLSRRSFLAASLIGAYSGIIMQCALAWSDEPQFKWSEAWAIPLIVAVYGFLALPFVSLGLLLFGVPAARALHAQRDQWWIGLVAGVVGAVAGKLVFYAIDHLLFFGYYRLWEVGRSDLGILYGVPTGLSWWWLQRSRMTALKGGN
;
A
#
# COMPACT_ATOMS: atom_id res chain seq x y z
N MET A 1 -13.13 22.05 -1.42
CA MET A 1 -13.07 20.58 -1.22
C MET A 1 -11.65 20.01 -1.11
N GLU A 2 -10.60 20.81 -0.89
CA GLU A 2 -9.21 20.38 -1.17
C GLU A 2 -8.37 19.91 0.04
N LYS A 3 -8.64 20.42 1.25
CA LYS A 3 -7.81 20.11 2.44
C LYS A 3 -8.08 18.73 3.04
N LEU A 4 -9.29 18.18 2.89
CA LEU A 4 -9.70 16.93 3.51
C LEU A 4 -9.16 15.67 2.79
N SER A 5 -8.91 15.73 1.47
CA SER A 5 -8.28 14.63 0.71
C SER A 5 -6.86 14.30 1.18
N ARG A 6 -6.12 15.30 1.71
CA ARG A 6 -4.69 15.16 2.03
C ARG A 6 -4.42 14.25 3.22
N ARG A 7 -5.27 14.33 4.26
CA ARG A 7 -5.11 13.50 5.46
C ARG A 7 -5.39 12.01 5.19
N SER A 8 -6.44 11.68 4.44
CA SER A 8 -6.71 10.30 4.06
C SER A 8 -5.63 9.75 3.14
N PHE A 9 -5.09 10.60 2.27
CA PHE A 9 -4.03 10.20 1.33
C PHE A 9 -2.75 9.85 2.09
N LEU A 10 -2.33 10.73 3.00
CA LEU A 10 -1.16 10.50 3.84
C LEU A 10 -1.36 9.27 4.74
N ALA A 11 -2.53 9.13 5.37
CA ALA A 11 -2.82 7.98 6.21
C ALA A 11 -2.82 6.66 5.43
N ALA A 12 -3.44 6.60 4.25
CA ALA A 12 -3.40 5.42 3.39
C ALA A 12 -1.98 5.10 2.91
N SER A 13 -1.19 6.12 2.59
CA SER A 13 0.21 5.95 2.17
C SER A 13 1.08 5.42 3.30
N LEU A 14 0.90 5.94 4.53
CA LEU A 14 1.57 5.44 5.74
C LEU A 14 1.18 4.00 6.03
N ILE A 15 -0.13 3.69 6.04
CA ILE A 15 -0.62 2.33 6.27
C ILE A 15 -0.04 1.39 5.21
N GLY A 16 -0.12 1.75 3.93
CA GLY A 16 0.45 0.96 2.84
C GLY A 16 1.94 0.68 2.99
N ALA A 17 2.74 1.73 3.23
CA ALA A 17 4.19 1.62 3.36
C ALA A 17 4.60 0.77 4.57
N TYR A 18 4.02 1.03 5.75
CA TYR A 18 4.37 0.33 6.97
C TYR A 18 3.80 -1.09 7.02
N SER A 19 2.57 -1.31 6.54
CA SER A 19 2.02 -2.67 6.43
C SER A 19 2.82 -3.51 5.43
N GLY A 20 3.24 -2.93 4.30
CA GLY A 20 4.08 -3.62 3.31
C GLY A 20 5.39 -4.11 3.89
N ILE A 21 6.15 -3.23 4.56
CA ILE A 21 7.43 -3.63 5.17
C ILE A 21 7.25 -4.61 6.34
N ILE A 22 6.23 -4.43 7.18
CA ILE A 22 5.95 -5.37 8.28
C ILE A 22 5.65 -6.76 7.71
N MET A 23 4.83 -6.84 6.66
CA MET A 23 4.46 -8.10 6.02
C MET A 23 5.66 -8.73 5.29
N GLN A 24 6.52 -7.92 4.66
CA GLN A 24 7.77 -8.38 4.08
C GLN A 24 8.72 -8.95 5.15
N CYS A 25 8.90 -8.25 6.28
CA CYS A 25 9.69 -8.74 7.40
C CYS A 25 9.12 -10.03 7.99
N ALA A 26 7.79 -10.12 8.14
CA ALA A 26 7.13 -11.32 8.66
C ALA A 26 7.31 -12.52 7.72
N LEU A 27 7.25 -12.31 6.40
CA LEU A 27 7.48 -13.36 5.40
C LEU A 27 8.94 -13.80 5.38
N ALA A 28 9.87 -12.85 5.36
CA ALA A 28 11.31 -13.15 5.43
C ALA A 28 11.65 -13.92 6.71
N TRP A 29 11.03 -13.56 7.84
CA TRP A 29 11.18 -14.28 9.09
C TRP A 29 10.61 -15.70 9.01
N SER A 30 9.48 -15.90 8.35
CA SER A 30 8.89 -17.24 8.22
C SER A 30 9.73 -18.21 7.37
N ASP A 31 10.60 -17.68 6.51
CA ASP A 31 11.42 -18.47 5.58
C ASP A 31 12.83 -18.77 6.13
N GLU A 32 13.26 -18.15 7.25
CA GLU A 32 14.56 -18.42 7.88
C GLU A 32 14.48 -19.39 9.09
N PRO A 33 14.98 -20.65 8.95
CA PRO A 33 14.93 -21.64 10.03
C PRO A 33 15.93 -21.40 11.18
N GLN A 34 16.86 -20.43 11.05
CA GLN A 34 17.92 -20.16 12.05
C GLN A 34 17.85 -18.73 12.61
N PHE A 35 16.66 -18.15 12.70
CA PHE A 35 16.50 -16.78 13.17
C PHE A 35 17.12 -16.59 14.57
N LYS A 36 18.13 -15.72 14.64
CA LYS A 36 18.79 -15.36 15.88
C LYS A 36 18.00 -14.26 16.57
N TRP A 37 17.29 -14.61 17.64
CA TRP A 37 16.55 -13.64 18.47
C TRP A 37 17.40 -12.47 18.97
N SER A 38 18.72 -12.62 19.02
CA SER A 38 19.67 -11.55 19.31
C SER A 38 19.68 -10.42 18.27
N GLU A 39 19.10 -10.62 17.09
CA GLU A 39 19.04 -9.63 16.00
C GLU A 39 17.63 -9.03 15.85
N ALA A 40 16.65 -9.49 16.63
CA ALA A 40 15.27 -9.02 16.57
C ALA A 40 15.11 -7.53 16.91
N TRP A 41 16.07 -6.94 17.64
CA TRP A 41 16.10 -5.51 17.93
C TRP A 41 16.26 -4.64 16.68
N ALA A 42 16.76 -5.19 15.56
CA ALA A 42 16.90 -4.47 14.30
C ALA A 42 15.56 -4.31 13.57
N ILE A 43 14.53 -5.11 13.90
CA ILE A 43 13.24 -5.10 13.20
C ILE A 43 12.56 -3.72 13.26
N PRO A 44 12.42 -3.05 14.42
CA PRO A 44 11.85 -1.71 14.47
C PRO A 44 12.62 -0.69 13.61
N LEU A 45 13.95 -0.80 13.56
CA LEU A 45 14.80 0.08 12.74
C LEU A 45 14.58 -0.17 11.24
N ILE A 46 14.53 -1.45 10.82
CA ILE A 46 14.22 -1.84 9.44
C ILE A 46 12.85 -1.30 9.05
N VAL A 47 11.82 -1.55 9.86
CA VAL A 47 10.45 -1.07 9.61
C VAL A 47 10.42 0.45 9.50
N ALA A 48 11.12 1.17 10.38
CA ALA A 48 11.18 2.64 10.36
C ALA A 48 11.82 3.18 9.08
N VAL A 49 13.01 2.69 8.73
CA VAL A 49 13.81 3.19 7.59
C VAL A 49 13.17 2.79 6.27
N TYR A 50 12.89 1.50 6.08
CA TYR A 50 12.33 1.01 4.82
C TYR A 50 10.87 1.44 4.63
N GLY A 51 10.09 1.55 5.71
CA GLY A 51 8.76 2.16 5.66
C GLY A 51 8.82 3.61 5.17
N PHE A 52 9.76 4.40 5.69
CA PHE A 52 9.95 5.79 5.23
C PHE A 52 10.41 5.87 3.77
N LEU A 53 11.34 5.01 3.34
CA LEU A 53 11.79 4.94 1.94
C LEU A 53 10.68 4.50 0.99
N ALA A 54 9.75 3.66 1.43
CA ALA A 54 8.64 3.18 0.62
C ALA A 54 7.53 4.23 0.40
N LEU A 55 7.39 5.20 1.31
CA LEU A 55 6.36 6.23 1.27
C LEU A 55 6.20 6.97 -0.07
N PRO A 56 7.26 7.51 -0.70
CA PRO A 56 7.12 8.20 -1.98
C PRO A 56 6.56 7.30 -3.08
N PHE A 57 6.94 6.03 -3.10
CA PHE A 57 6.51 5.06 -4.12
C PHE A 57 5.05 4.67 -3.93
N VAL A 58 4.66 4.37 -2.68
CA VAL A 58 3.26 4.09 -2.33
C VAL A 58 2.37 5.30 -2.63
N SER A 59 2.84 6.50 -2.26
CA SER A 59 2.13 7.76 -2.53
C SER A 59 1.95 7.99 -4.03
N LEU A 60 2.98 7.70 -4.84
CA LEU A 60 2.92 7.82 -6.29
C LEU A 60 1.87 6.87 -6.88
N GLY A 61 1.87 5.59 -6.47
CA GLY A 61 0.86 4.62 -6.90
C GLY A 61 -0.55 5.04 -6.52
N LEU A 62 -0.73 5.55 -5.30
CA LEU A 62 -2.01 6.06 -4.83
C LEU A 62 -2.46 7.29 -5.63
N LEU A 63 -1.54 8.19 -5.96
CA LEU A 63 -1.83 9.41 -6.74
C LEU A 63 -2.22 9.08 -8.18
N LEU A 64 -1.49 8.17 -8.83
CA LEU A 64 -1.68 7.82 -10.23
C LEU A 64 -2.88 6.89 -10.46
N PHE A 65 -3.17 5.98 -9.53
CA PHE A 65 -4.19 4.95 -9.71
C PHE A 65 -5.31 5.05 -8.67
N GLY A 66 -4.97 5.18 -7.39
CA GLY A 66 -5.96 5.18 -6.30
C GLY A 66 -6.89 6.40 -6.29
N VAL A 67 -6.36 7.59 -6.58
CA VAL A 67 -7.16 8.82 -6.64
C VAL A 67 -8.10 8.81 -7.86
N PRO A 68 -7.65 8.51 -9.08
CA PRO A 68 -8.55 8.36 -10.23
C PRO A 68 -9.59 7.26 -10.04
N ALA A 69 -9.20 6.09 -9.52
CA ALA A 69 -10.14 5.00 -9.25
C ALA A 69 -11.21 5.39 -8.23
N ALA A 70 -10.84 6.10 -7.17
CA ALA A 70 -11.81 6.61 -6.18
C ALA A 70 -12.77 7.65 -6.76
N ARG A 71 -12.33 8.45 -7.75
CA ARG A 71 -13.21 9.38 -8.46
C ARG A 71 -14.17 8.63 -9.38
N ALA A 72 -13.68 7.67 -10.16
CA ALA A 72 -14.50 6.87 -11.06
C ALA A 72 -15.57 6.05 -10.31
N LEU A 73 -15.21 5.50 -9.15
CA LEU A 73 -16.09 4.64 -8.35
C LEU A 73 -16.82 5.38 -7.23
N HIS A 74 -16.85 6.72 -7.27
CA HIS A 74 -17.43 7.53 -6.20
C HIS A 74 -18.89 7.16 -5.89
N ALA A 75 -19.69 6.87 -6.93
CA ALA A 75 -21.11 6.53 -6.80
C ALA A 75 -21.35 5.19 -6.08
N GLN A 76 -20.40 4.26 -6.17
CA GLN A 76 -20.55 2.89 -5.68
C GLN A 76 -19.73 2.61 -4.41
N ARG A 77 -18.99 3.60 -3.91
CA ARG A 77 -18.01 3.47 -2.82
C ARG A 77 -18.49 2.80 -1.54
N ASP A 78 -19.80 2.87 -1.25
CA ASP A 78 -20.39 2.33 -0.02
C ASP A 78 -20.53 0.78 -0.09
N GLN A 79 -20.37 0.20 -1.29
CA GLN A 79 -20.46 -1.23 -1.53
C GLN A 79 -19.18 -1.96 -1.12
N TRP A 80 -19.32 -3.12 -0.47
CA TRP A 80 -18.20 -3.88 0.10
C TRP A 80 -17.20 -4.39 -0.96
N TRP A 81 -17.68 -4.74 -2.16
CA TRP A 81 -16.84 -5.24 -3.24
C TRP A 81 -15.91 -4.16 -3.82
N ILE A 82 -16.20 -2.86 -3.61
CA ILE A 82 -15.28 -1.78 -3.97
C ILE A 82 -13.99 -1.88 -3.15
N GLY A 83 -14.05 -2.41 -1.92
CA GLY A 83 -12.85 -2.73 -1.16
C GLY A 83 -11.97 -3.75 -1.90
N LEU A 84 -12.56 -4.81 -2.44
CA LEU A 84 -11.82 -5.80 -3.24
C LEU A 84 -11.21 -5.17 -4.50
N VAL A 85 -11.99 -4.37 -5.22
CA VAL A 85 -11.50 -3.65 -6.41
C VAL A 85 -10.37 -2.69 -6.05
N ALA A 86 -10.48 -1.97 -4.93
CA ALA A 86 -9.43 -1.09 -4.45
C ALA A 86 -8.15 -1.87 -4.09
N GLY A 87 -8.28 -3.06 -3.50
CA GLY A 87 -7.16 -3.97 -3.25
C GLY A 87 -6.48 -4.42 -4.56
N VAL A 88 -7.26 -4.84 -5.57
CA VAL A 88 -6.73 -5.24 -6.89
C VAL A 88 -6.07 -4.06 -7.61
N VAL A 89 -6.72 -2.89 -7.64
CA VAL A 89 -6.14 -1.66 -8.22
C VAL A 89 -4.86 -1.30 -7.48
N GLY A 90 -4.84 -1.42 -6.16
CA GLY A 90 -3.66 -1.22 -5.33
C GLY A 90 -2.53 -2.17 -5.70
N ALA A 91 -2.81 -3.47 -5.86
CA ALA A 91 -1.83 -4.47 -6.27
C ALA A 91 -1.23 -4.16 -7.66
N VAL A 92 -2.08 -3.85 -8.63
CA VAL A 92 -1.66 -3.49 -9.99
C VAL A 92 -0.83 -2.21 -9.99
N ALA A 93 -1.27 -1.18 -9.27
CA ALA A 93 -0.53 0.07 -9.11
C ALA A 93 0.84 -0.18 -8.46
N GLY A 94 0.89 -0.98 -7.40
CA GLY A 94 2.12 -1.36 -6.74
C GLY A 94 3.07 -2.09 -7.68
N LYS A 95 2.59 -3.10 -8.43
CA LYS A 95 3.41 -3.80 -9.44
C LYS A 95 3.97 -2.86 -10.49
N LEU A 96 3.15 -1.97 -11.05
CA LEU A 96 3.58 -1.02 -12.09
C LEU A 96 4.62 -0.03 -11.57
N VAL A 97 4.39 0.52 -10.37
CA VAL A 97 5.31 1.48 -9.75
C VAL A 97 6.63 0.80 -9.38
N PHE A 98 6.60 -0.37 -8.73
CA PHE A 98 7.82 -1.12 -8.42
C PHE A 98 8.58 -1.53 -9.67
N TYR A 99 7.90 -1.99 -10.72
CA TYR A 99 8.51 -2.31 -12.00
C TYR A 99 9.23 -1.09 -12.61
N ALA A 100 8.56 0.06 -12.63
CA ALA A 100 9.16 1.30 -13.14
C ALA A 100 10.37 1.74 -12.31
N ILE A 101 10.28 1.70 -10.98
CA ILE A 101 11.38 2.09 -10.07
C ILE A 101 12.56 1.14 -10.26
N ASP A 102 12.31 -0.16 -10.30
CA ASP A 102 13.35 -1.17 -10.45
C ASP A 102 14.07 -1.06 -11.80
N HIS A 103 13.35 -0.79 -12.88
CA HIS A 103 13.96 -0.53 -14.18
C HIS A 103 14.76 0.77 -14.22
N LEU A 104 14.33 1.80 -13.48
CA LEU A 104 15.00 3.10 -13.46
C LEU A 104 16.20 3.16 -12.50
N LEU A 105 16.14 2.46 -11.36
CA LEU A 105 17.10 2.59 -10.26
C LEU A 105 17.90 1.31 -9.98
N PHE A 106 17.42 0.14 -10.36
CA PHE A 106 17.95 -1.16 -9.91
C PHE A 106 18.18 -2.18 -11.05
N PHE A 107 18.34 -1.72 -12.29
CA PHE A 107 18.71 -2.54 -13.46
C PHE A 107 17.67 -3.56 -13.94
N GLY A 108 16.41 -3.50 -13.48
CA GLY A 108 15.30 -4.22 -14.11
C GLY A 108 15.14 -5.70 -13.74
N TYR A 109 15.50 -6.11 -12.52
CA TYR A 109 15.29 -7.48 -12.02
C TYR A 109 13.83 -7.82 -11.70
N TYR A 110 13.00 -6.82 -11.43
CA TYR A 110 11.60 -7.01 -11.06
C TYR A 110 10.76 -7.38 -12.28
N ARG A 111 10.12 -8.56 -12.23
CA ARG A 111 9.28 -9.08 -13.31
C ARG A 111 7.81 -8.74 -13.08
N LEU A 112 7.23 -7.96 -13.99
CA LEU A 112 5.86 -7.47 -13.84
C LEU A 112 4.84 -8.62 -13.71
N TRP A 113 5.00 -9.67 -14.51
CA TRP A 113 4.03 -10.77 -14.66
C TRP A 113 4.21 -11.90 -13.64
N GLU A 114 5.30 -11.92 -12.88
CA GLU A 114 5.53 -12.95 -11.88
C GLU A 114 4.95 -12.52 -10.53
N VAL A 115 4.18 -13.40 -9.90
CA VAL A 115 3.61 -13.17 -8.58
C VAL A 115 4.28 -14.13 -7.61
N GLY A 116 5.21 -13.59 -6.82
CA GLY A 116 5.88 -14.30 -5.75
C GLY A 116 5.17 -14.13 -4.40
N ARG A 117 5.50 -15.00 -3.45
CA ARG A 117 5.01 -14.87 -2.06
C ARG A 117 5.44 -13.56 -1.40
N SER A 118 6.64 -13.07 -1.74
CA SER A 118 7.25 -11.83 -1.26
C SER A 118 7.18 -10.67 -2.26
N ASP A 119 6.16 -10.67 -3.13
CA ASP A 119 6.02 -9.65 -4.18
C ASP A 119 5.76 -8.25 -3.59
N LEU A 120 6.78 -7.40 -3.63
CA LEU A 120 6.76 -6.05 -3.09
C LEU A 120 5.63 -5.20 -3.68
N GLY A 121 5.33 -5.34 -4.97
CA GLY A 121 4.23 -4.60 -5.60
C GLY A 121 2.89 -4.91 -4.94
N ILE A 122 2.66 -6.18 -4.60
CA ILE A 122 1.42 -6.63 -3.97
C ILE A 122 1.41 -6.31 -2.47
N LEU A 123 2.50 -6.62 -1.77
CA LEU A 123 2.63 -6.43 -0.32
C LEU A 123 2.40 -4.98 0.11
N TYR A 124 2.88 -4.03 -0.69
CA TYR A 124 2.67 -2.61 -0.45
C TYR A 124 1.38 -2.09 -1.09
N GLY A 125 1.04 -2.57 -2.30
CA GLY A 125 -0.07 -2.06 -3.08
C GLY A 125 -1.45 -2.38 -2.51
N VAL A 126 -1.68 -3.63 -2.10
CA VAL A 126 -2.98 -4.09 -1.56
C VAL A 126 -3.39 -3.32 -0.30
N PRO A 127 -2.58 -3.26 0.78
CA PRO A 127 -2.96 -2.52 1.98
C PRO A 127 -3.13 -1.02 1.73
N THR A 128 -2.38 -0.44 0.78
CA THR A 128 -2.60 0.95 0.33
C THR A 128 -3.99 1.13 -0.26
N GLY A 129 -4.37 0.28 -1.21
CA GLY A 129 -5.68 0.36 -1.88
C GLY A 129 -6.84 0.16 -0.91
N LEU A 130 -6.74 -0.86 -0.05
CA LEU A 130 -7.77 -1.16 0.96
C LEU A 130 -7.92 -0.03 1.98
N SER A 131 -6.81 0.48 2.52
CA SER A 131 -6.83 1.56 3.50
C SER A 131 -7.36 2.86 2.90
N TRP A 132 -6.99 3.16 1.65
CA TRP A 132 -7.54 4.31 0.93
C TRP A 132 -9.06 4.24 0.78
N TRP A 133 -9.58 3.09 0.33
CA TRP A 133 -11.03 2.89 0.24
C TRP A 133 -11.71 3.01 1.61
N TRP A 134 -11.17 2.34 2.63
CA TRP A 134 -11.75 2.34 3.97
C TRP A 134 -11.83 3.75 4.56
N LEU A 135 -10.75 4.54 4.44
CA LEU A 135 -10.69 5.91 4.94
C LEU A 135 -11.63 6.84 4.17
N GLN A 136 -11.88 6.59 2.88
CA GLN A 136 -12.86 7.34 2.10
C GLN A 136 -14.30 6.99 2.50
N ARG A 137 -14.58 5.69 2.68
CA ARG A 137 -15.90 5.19 3.10
C ARG A 137 -16.29 5.71 4.49
N SER A 138 -15.45 5.48 5.50
CA SER A 138 -15.73 5.84 6.90
C SER A 138 -16.02 7.32 7.11
N ARG A 139 -15.40 8.19 6.30
CA ARG A 139 -15.63 9.63 6.38
C ARG A 139 -17.00 10.06 5.89
N MET A 140 -17.54 9.37 4.90
CA MET A 140 -18.84 9.72 4.34
C MET A 140 -19.97 9.19 5.19
N THR A 141 -19.78 8.05 5.85
CA THR A 141 -20.68 7.57 6.90
C THR A 141 -20.74 8.57 8.05
N ALA A 142 -19.59 9.11 8.48
CA ALA A 142 -19.54 10.14 9.53
C ALA A 142 -20.24 11.45 9.13
N LEU A 143 -20.17 11.86 7.86
CA LEU A 143 -20.89 13.04 7.35
C LEU A 143 -22.40 12.80 7.21
N LYS A 144 -22.84 11.57 6.91
CA LYS A 144 -24.27 11.22 6.81
C LYS A 144 -24.96 11.08 8.17
N GLY A 145 -24.24 10.65 9.21
CA GLY A 145 -24.78 10.46 10.57
C GLY A 145 -24.65 11.67 11.50
N GLY A 146 -24.17 12.81 11.00
CA GLY A 146 -24.03 14.06 11.76
C GLY A 146 -25.08 15.13 11.42
N ASN A 147 -26.15 14.75 10.72
CA ASN A 147 -27.39 15.52 10.54
C ASN A 147 -28.52 14.85 11.30
#